data_AF-A0A8H4AIH5-F1
#
_entry.id   AF-A0A8H4AIH5-F1
#
_cell.length_a   1.000
_cell.length_b   1.000
_cell.length_c   1.000
_cell.angle_alpha   90.00
_cell.angle_beta   90.00
_cell.angle_gamma   90.00
#
_symmetry.space_group_name_H-M   'P 1'
#
loop_
_entity.id
_entity.type
_entity.pdbx_description
1 polymer ?
#
loop_
_entity_poly.entity_id
_entity_poly.type
_entity_poly.pdbx_seq_one_letter_code
_entity_poly.pdbx_strand_id
1 'polypeptide(L)'
;MWHKYFERAYFQWNILEFLKECEVEPFGRKISYYIACLETIANNEEGCRRERAQYLLDKYRKDPKPDYKRARNWERERAYGSIYLHQPTFVDGNLSGTVNNGTIGTVNGIVSGSSKRETSSR
;
A
#
# COMPACT_ATOMS: atom_id res chain seq x y z
N MET A 1 7.76 7.80 23.44
CA MET A 1 6.46 8.44 23.11
C MET A 1 5.47 7.33 22.81
N TRP A 2 4.32 7.29 23.49
CA TRP A 2 3.29 6.27 23.31
C TRP A 2 2.00 6.89 22.76
N HIS A 3 1.20 6.11 22.03
CA HIS A 3 -0.11 6.56 21.56
C HIS A 3 -1.19 6.15 22.56
N LYS A 4 -2.20 7.01 22.78
CA LYS A 4 -3.36 6.73 23.68
C LYS A 4 -4.05 5.39 23.42
N TYR A 5 -3.99 4.89 22.19
CA TYR A 5 -4.49 3.57 21.81
C TYR A 5 -3.93 2.42 22.68
N PHE A 6 -2.66 2.52 23.10
CA PHE A 6 -1.98 1.50 23.91
C PHE A 6 -2.25 1.63 25.43
N GLU A 7 -3.09 2.57 25.85
CA GLU A 7 -3.62 2.61 27.22
C GLU A 7 -4.72 1.55 27.43
N ARG A 8 -5.29 1.04 26.33
CA ARG A 8 -6.28 -0.05 26.34
C ARG A 8 -5.69 -1.36 26.84
N ALA A 9 -6.57 -2.28 27.20
CA ALA A 9 -6.18 -3.64 27.55
C ALA A 9 -5.42 -4.31 26.40
N TYR A 10 -4.27 -4.93 26.72
CA TYR A 10 -3.30 -5.41 25.72
C TYR A 10 -3.88 -6.40 24.71
N PHE A 11 -4.85 -7.22 25.11
CA PHE A 11 -5.50 -8.19 24.23
C PHE A 11 -6.37 -7.53 23.15
N GLN A 12 -6.76 -6.26 23.33
CA GLN A 12 -7.54 -5.50 22.34
C GLN A 12 -6.68 -4.85 21.25
N TRP A 13 -5.35 -4.82 21.43
CA TRP A 13 -4.45 -4.19 20.47
C TRP A 13 -4.47 -4.92 19.12
N ASN A 14 -4.70 -4.15 18.05
CA ASN A 14 -4.82 -4.59 16.67
C ASN A 14 -4.39 -3.46 15.72
N ILE A 15 -3.56 -3.79 14.73
CA ILE A 15 -3.08 -2.86 13.71
C ILE A 15 -4.21 -2.13 12.97
N LEU A 16 -5.34 -2.78 12.69
CA LEU A 16 -6.44 -2.15 11.94
C LEU A 16 -7.15 -1.06 12.76
N GLU A 17 -7.42 -1.34 14.04
CA GLU A 17 -8.04 -0.37 14.93
C GLU A 17 -7.08 0.78 15.24
N PHE A 18 -5.78 0.49 15.39
CA PHE A 18 -4.77 1.53 15.47
C PHE A 18 -4.76 2.43 14.22
N LEU A 19 -4.80 1.85 13.01
CA LEU A 19 -4.78 2.63 11.76
C LEU A 19 -6.00 3.53 11.60
N LYS A 20 -7.18 3.10 12.06
CA LYS A 20 -8.42 3.90 12.05
C LYS A 20 -8.34 5.10 12.99
N GLU A 21 -7.74 4.93 14.17
CA GLU A 21 -7.68 5.97 15.21
C GLU A 21 -6.45 6.87 15.12
N CYS A 22 -5.38 6.41 14.48
CA CYS A 22 -4.18 7.20 14.29
C CYS A 22 -4.46 8.29 13.26
N GLU A 23 -4.26 9.56 13.62
CA GLU A 23 -4.50 10.71 12.72
C GLU A 23 -3.27 11.06 11.88
N VAL A 24 -2.09 10.50 12.19
CA VAL A 24 -0.83 10.78 11.50
C VAL A 24 -0.93 10.35 10.03
N GLU A 25 -0.53 11.19 9.08
CA GLU A 25 -0.38 10.82 7.67
C GLU A 25 1.04 11.09 7.17
N PRO A 26 1.51 10.39 6.11
CA PRO A 26 0.83 9.35 5.33
C PRO A 26 0.83 7.97 6.02
N PHE A 27 0.20 6.95 5.40
CA PHE A 27 0.20 5.55 5.84
C PHE A 27 1.56 5.05 6.35
N GLY A 28 2.64 5.37 5.62
CA GLY A 28 4.00 5.01 6.04
C GLY A 28 4.34 5.51 7.44
N ARG A 29 3.99 6.75 7.77
CA ARG A 29 4.21 7.31 9.11
C ARG A 29 3.31 6.66 10.17
N LYS A 30 2.05 6.33 9.85
CA LYS A 30 1.20 5.56 10.79
C LYS A 30 1.87 4.24 11.18
N ILE A 31 2.38 3.51 10.19
CA ILE A 31 3.06 2.24 10.40
C ILE A 31 4.34 2.41 11.21
N SER A 32 5.19 3.37 10.84
CA SER A 32 6.41 3.64 11.62
C SER A 32 6.08 3.99 13.07
N TYR A 33 5.01 4.77 13.30
CA TYR A 33 4.58 5.14 14.63
C TYR A 33 4.00 3.96 15.42
N TYR A 34 3.20 3.10 14.78
CA TYR A 34 2.72 1.83 15.36
C TYR A 34 3.88 0.96 15.83
N ILE A 35 4.86 0.74 14.95
CA ILE A 35 6.04 -0.09 15.23
C ILE A 35 6.85 0.52 16.37
N ALA A 36 7.13 1.83 16.33
CA ALA A 36 7.89 2.51 17.37
C ALA A 36 7.21 2.43 18.75
N CYS A 37 5.88 2.53 18.80
CA CYS A 37 5.13 2.33 20.05
C CYS A 37 5.29 0.89 20.56
N LEU A 38 5.13 -0.11 19.70
CA LEU A 38 5.29 -1.51 20.10
C LEU A 38 6.71 -1.83 20.55
N GLU A 39 7.74 -1.32 19.87
CA GLU A 39 9.14 -1.48 20.28
C GLU A 39 9.40 -0.81 21.63
N THR A 40 8.86 0.39 21.84
CA THR A 40 8.95 1.08 23.14
C THR A 40 8.32 0.25 24.25
N ILE A 41 7.14 -0.34 24.02
CA ILE A 41 6.46 -1.20 25.00
C ILE A 41 7.28 -2.48 25.24
N ALA A 42 7.72 -3.14 24.18
CA ALA A 42 8.47 -4.39 24.27
C ALA A 42 9.82 -4.23 25.00
N ASN A 43 10.43 -3.05 24.96
CA ASN A 43 11.72 -2.76 25.58
C ASN A 43 11.61 -2.23 27.02
N ASN A 44 10.53 -1.53 27.36
CA ASN A 44 10.40 -0.83 28.65
C ASN A 44 9.38 -1.45 29.61
N GLU A 45 8.45 -2.28 29.11
CA GLU A 45 7.45 -2.94 29.94
C GLU A 45 7.81 -4.41 30.21
N GLU A 46 7.16 -4.99 31.22
CA GLU A 46 7.27 -6.40 31.59
C GLU A 46 5.92 -7.11 31.54
N GLY A 47 5.95 -8.45 31.58
CA GLY A 47 4.76 -9.29 31.59
C GLY A 47 3.95 -9.27 30.29
N CYS A 48 2.63 -9.43 30.41
CA CYS A 48 1.75 -9.68 29.26
C CYS A 48 1.73 -8.55 28.23
N ARG A 49 1.97 -7.30 28.64
CA ARG A 49 2.03 -6.16 27.72
C ARG A 49 3.24 -6.25 26.79
N ARG A 50 4.41 -6.59 27.33
CA ARG A 50 5.63 -6.84 26.55
C ARG A 50 5.46 -8.04 25.62
N GLU A 51 4.98 -9.17 26.12
CA GLU A 51 4.76 -10.37 25.31
C GLU A 51 3.81 -10.10 24.14
N ARG A 52 2.73 -9.36 24.40
CA ARG A 52 1.78 -8.98 23.37
C ARG A 52 2.38 -8.03 22.34
N ALA A 53 3.18 -7.05 22.77
CA ALA A 53 3.85 -6.14 21.85
C ALA A 53 4.83 -6.87 20.93
N GLN A 54 5.63 -7.79 21.49
CA GLN A 54 6.53 -8.65 20.73
C GLN A 54 5.77 -9.52 19.72
N TYR A 55 4.66 -10.14 20.15
CA TYR A 55 3.80 -10.91 19.27
C TYR A 55 3.26 -10.09 18.08
N LEU A 56 2.82 -8.86 18.32
CA LEU A 56 2.31 -7.97 17.25
C LEU A 56 3.43 -7.51 16.30
N LEU A 57 4.64 -7.25 16.81
CA LEU A 57 5.81 -6.97 15.98
C LEU A 57 6.17 -8.15 15.08
N ASP A 58 6.19 -9.34 15.65
CA ASP A 58 6.44 -10.58 14.92
C ASP A 58 5.41 -10.82 13.83
N LYS A 59 4.12 -10.65 14.15
CA LYS A 59 3.01 -10.80 13.21
C LYS A 59 3.04 -9.79 12.06
N TYR A 60 3.68 -8.65 12.27
CA TYR A 60 3.91 -7.65 11.22
C TYR A 60 5.16 -7.96 10.38
N ARG A 61 6.26 -8.40 11.01
CA ARG A 61 7.59 -8.50 10.38
C ARG A 61 7.93 -9.88 9.84
N LYS A 62 7.57 -10.95 10.56
CA LYS A 62 7.94 -12.34 10.25
C LYS A 62 6.96 -12.96 9.27
N ASP A 63 7.44 -13.89 8.47
CA ASP A 63 6.60 -14.65 7.55
C ASP A 63 5.88 -15.81 8.26
N PRO A 64 4.59 -16.05 7.96
CA PRO A 64 3.74 -15.21 7.11
C PRO A 64 3.46 -13.85 7.79
N LYS A 65 3.37 -12.75 7.00
CA LYS A 65 3.14 -11.37 7.49
C LYS A 65 1.65 -10.95 7.42
N PRO A 66 0.73 -11.54 8.20
CA PRO A 66 -0.71 -11.27 8.07
C PRO A 66 -1.05 -9.82 8.41
N ASP A 67 -0.40 -9.21 9.40
CA ASP A 67 -0.72 -7.84 9.81
C ASP A 67 -0.21 -6.81 8.81
N TYR A 68 0.93 -7.06 8.17
CA TYR A 68 1.38 -6.27 7.01
C TYR A 68 0.37 -6.32 5.86
N LYS A 69 -0.10 -7.52 5.50
CA LYS A 69 -1.09 -7.69 4.43
C LYS A 69 -2.40 -6.97 4.75
N ARG A 70 -2.89 -7.08 5.99
CA ARG A 70 -4.09 -6.37 6.47
C ARG A 70 -3.93 -4.86 6.41
N ALA A 71 -2.81 -4.33 6.90
CA ALA A 71 -2.52 -2.89 6.86
C ALA A 71 -2.43 -2.36 5.41
N ARG A 72 -1.80 -3.11 4.50
CA ARG A 72 -1.74 -2.74 3.08
C ARG A 72 -3.10 -2.78 2.39
N ASN A 73 -3.95 -3.75 2.73
CA ASN A 73 -5.32 -3.79 2.22
C ASN A 73 -6.15 -2.62 2.74
N TRP A 74 -6.03 -2.28 4.03
CA TRP A 74 -6.69 -1.10 4.60
C TRP A 74 -6.31 0.19 3.86
N GLU A 75 -5.01 0.38 3.59
CA GLU A 75 -4.55 1.54 2.84
C GLU A 75 -5.10 1.57 1.41
N ARG A 76 -5.09 0.41 0.77
CA ARG A 76 -5.60 0.22 -0.58
C ARG A 76 -7.09 0.54 -0.67
N GLU A 77 -7.92 0.01 0.23
CA GLU A 77 -9.36 0.24 0.27
C GLU A 77 -9.69 1.72 0.48
N ARG A 78 -8.98 2.36 1.42
CA ARG A 78 -9.12 3.79 1.69
C ARG A 78 -8.69 4.66 0.51
N ALA A 79 -7.59 4.29 -0.16
CA ALA A 79 -7.15 4.96 -1.37
C ALA A 79 -8.14 4.77 -2.52
N TYR A 80 -8.68 3.56 -2.74
CA TYR A 80 -9.70 3.31 -3.76
C TYR A 80 -11.01 4.07 -3.50
N GLY A 81 -11.42 4.25 -2.24
CA GLY A 81 -12.52 5.15 -1.90
C GLY A 81 -12.28 6.60 -2.32
N SER A 82 -11.02 7.02 -2.44
CA SER A 82 -10.62 8.34 -2.94
C SER A 82 -10.42 8.39 -4.48
N ILE A 83 -10.39 7.25 -5.17
CA ILE A 83 -10.08 7.17 -6.62
C ILE A 83 -11.32 7.41 -7.50
N TYR A 84 -12.54 7.50 -6.94
CA TYR A 84 -13.72 7.94 -7.71
C TYR A 84 -13.70 9.44 -8.11
N LEU A 85 -12.59 10.16 -7.94
CA LEU A 85 -12.45 11.54 -8.39
C LEU A 85 -11.18 11.86 -9.21
N HIS A 86 -10.37 10.90 -9.62
CA HIS A 86 -9.29 11.19 -10.55
C HIS A 86 -9.27 10.19 -11.70
N GLN A 87 -10.03 10.52 -12.75
CA GLN A 87 -9.63 10.13 -14.10
C GLN A 87 -8.26 10.77 -14.37
N PRO A 88 -7.18 10.01 -14.59
CA PRO A 88 -6.00 10.61 -15.20
C PRO A 88 -6.38 10.89 -16.66
N THR A 89 -6.56 12.17 -16.99
CA THR A 89 -6.52 12.59 -18.38
C THR A 89 -5.09 12.32 -18.85
N PHE A 90 -4.91 11.33 -19.71
CA PHE A 90 -3.64 11.13 -20.39
C PHE A 90 -3.42 12.34 -21.29
N VAL A 91 -2.64 13.29 -20.80
CA VAL A 91 -2.04 14.32 -21.66
C VAL A 91 -0.75 13.70 -22.17
N ASP A 92 -0.72 13.42 -23.47
CA ASP A 92 0.45 12.98 -24.22
C ASP A 92 1.70 13.77 -23.80
N GLY A 93 2.69 13.07 -23.27
CA GLY A 93 3.88 13.67 -22.69
C GLY A 93 4.91 12.64 -22.33
N ASN A 94 5.56 12.10 -23.37
CA ASN A 94 6.78 11.28 -23.37
C ASN A 94 7.60 11.35 -22.06
N LEU A 95 7.52 10.32 -21.20
CA LEU A 95 8.47 10.14 -20.10
C LEU A 95 8.87 8.66 -19.96
N SER A 96 10.10 8.40 -20.41
CA SER A 96 10.86 7.17 -20.24
C SER A 96 11.00 6.80 -18.77
N GLY A 97 10.65 5.57 -18.42
CA GLY A 97 10.80 5.02 -17.07
C GLY A 97 10.62 3.50 -17.06
N THR A 98 11.72 2.79 -17.27
CA THR A 98 11.84 1.32 -17.29
C THR A 98 11.16 0.66 -16.09
N VAL A 99 10.16 -0.19 -16.36
CA VAL A 99 9.54 -1.09 -15.38
C VAL A 99 10.15 -2.48 -15.58
N ASN A 100 11.16 -2.82 -14.78
CA ASN A 100 11.60 -4.20 -14.65
C ASN A 100 10.54 -4.95 -13.84
N ASN A 101 9.65 -5.70 -14.49
CA ASN A 101 9.40 -7.12 -14.20
C ASN A 101 8.23 -7.63 -15.06
N GLY A 102 8.53 -8.49 -16.04
CA GLY A 102 7.53 -9.29 -16.75
C GLY A 102 7.65 -9.18 -18.26
N THR A 103 8.24 -10.20 -18.87
CA THR A 103 8.37 -10.41 -20.31
C THR A 103 7.04 -10.16 -21.04
N ILE A 104 6.94 -9.07 -21.79
CA ILE A 104 5.86 -8.86 -22.75
C ILE A 104 6.41 -9.29 -24.12
N GLY A 105 5.93 -10.44 -24.59
CA GLY A 105 6.20 -10.93 -25.93
C GLY A 105 5.66 -9.96 -26.96
N THR A 106 6.56 -9.38 -27.74
CA THR A 106 6.26 -8.54 -28.89
C THR A 106 5.60 -9.39 -29.98
N VAL A 107 4.30 -9.19 -30.21
CA VAL A 107 3.67 -9.59 -31.48
C VAL A 107 3.27 -8.31 -32.19
N ASN A 108 4.16 -7.85 -33.07
CA ASN A 108 3.93 -6.74 -33.97
C ASN A 108 2.86 -7.09 -35.01
N GLY A 109 1.96 -6.15 -35.26
CA GLY A 109 1.47 -5.90 -36.61
C GLY A 109 0.02 -6.26 -36.90
N ILE A 110 -0.92 -5.43 -36.46
CA ILE A 110 -2.23 -5.33 -37.12
C ILE A 110 -2.02 -4.53 -38.42
N VAL A 111 -2.09 -5.24 -39.54
CA VAL A 111 -2.27 -4.72 -40.89
C VAL A 111 -3.52 -3.86 -40.96
N SER A 112 -3.43 -2.66 -41.57
CA SER A 112 -4.47 -2.04 -42.41
C SER A 112 -3.95 -0.73 -42.98
N GLY A 113 -3.63 -0.70 -44.28
CA GLY A 113 -3.23 0.55 -44.92
C GLY A 113 -2.91 0.43 -46.40
N SER A 114 -3.93 0.31 -47.26
CA SER A 114 -3.91 0.63 -48.69
C SER A 114 -5.28 0.27 -49.30
N SER A 115 -5.91 0.98 -50.22
CA SER A 115 -5.73 2.30 -50.84
C SER A 115 -7.03 2.50 -51.65
N LYS A 116 -7.64 3.68 -51.64
CA LYS A 116 -8.72 4.02 -52.60
C LYS A 116 -8.38 5.35 -53.25
N ARG A 117 -8.22 5.33 -54.58
CA ARG A 117 -8.91 6.20 -55.54
C ARG A 117 -8.38 5.94 -56.97
N GLU A 118 -9.31 5.56 -57.85
CA GLU A 118 -9.21 5.68 -59.31
C GLU A 118 -9.31 7.16 -59.74
N THR A 119 -8.59 7.57 -60.79
CA THR A 119 -9.13 8.14 -62.06
C THR A 119 -8.09 8.89 -62.92
N SER A 120 -7.97 8.42 -64.18
CA SER A 120 -7.93 9.13 -65.48
C SER A 120 -6.86 10.18 -65.90
N SER A 121 -6.27 9.88 -67.09
CA SER A 121 -5.92 10.72 -68.26
C SER A 121 -4.91 11.87 -68.19
N ARG A 122 -3.82 11.75 -68.95
CA ARG A 122 -3.60 12.43 -70.24
C ARG A 122 -2.39 11.87 -70.99
#